data_AF-A0A1E4SUQ6-F1
#
_entry.id   AF-A0A1E4SUQ6-F1
#
_cell.length_a   1.000
_cell.length_b   1.000
_cell.length_c   1.000
_cell.angle_alpha   90.00
_cell.angle_beta   90.00
_cell.angle_gamma   90.00
#
_symmetry.space_group_name_H-M   'P 1'
#
loop_
_entity.id
_entity.type
_entity.pdbx_description
1 polymer ?
#
loop_
_entity_poly.entity_id
_entity_poly.type
_entity_poly.pdbx_seq_one_letter_code
_entity_poly.pdbx_strand_id
1 'polypeptide(L)'
;MVLPLIIGIGITISALTIKSAINATIRYKKLTPFQIASLNNIYMKRKKLTQNEQQLHDIFHDYRGGFNNKMTESEALLILEIQGSDIINLNHDMLKKRHRRMMMINHPDKGGSPYLALQINRAKDVLEQGFMFKK
;
A
#
# COMPACT_ATOMS: atom_id res chain seq x y z
N MET A 1 -19.39 -10.87 63.78
CA MET A 1 -20.02 -11.23 62.49
C MET A 1 -19.62 -10.34 61.30
N VAL A 2 -18.68 -9.39 61.45
CA VAL A 2 -18.33 -8.42 60.37
C VAL A 2 -17.09 -8.83 59.56
N LEU A 3 -16.24 -9.70 60.11
CA LEU A 3 -14.99 -10.17 59.50
C LEU A 3 -15.15 -10.75 58.07
N PRO A 4 -16.11 -11.65 57.77
CA PRO A 4 -16.27 -12.19 56.41
C PRO A 4 -16.74 -11.14 55.39
N LEU A 5 -17.51 -10.14 55.83
CA LEU A 5 -17.99 -9.06 54.95
C LEU A 5 -16.84 -8.13 54.53
N ILE A 6 -15.97 -7.77 55.48
CA ILE A 6 -14.78 -6.94 55.23
C ILE A 6 -13.82 -7.66 54.26
N ILE A 7 -13.61 -8.97 54.46
CA ILE A 7 -12.78 -9.79 53.58
C ILE A 7 -13.37 -9.86 52.16
N GLY A 8 -14.68 -10.08 52.03
CA GLY A 8 -15.36 -10.13 50.73
C GLY A 8 -15.29 -8.79 49.96
N ILE A 9 -15.46 -7.66 50.66
CA ILE A 9 -15.33 -6.33 50.06
C ILE A 9 -13.87 -6.07 49.61
N GLY A 10 -12.88 -6.48 50.40
CA GLY A 10 -11.46 -6.33 50.02
C GLY A 10 -11.10 -7.13 48.77
N ILE A 11 -11.56 -8.39 48.68
CA ILE A 11 -11.31 -9.26 47.52
C ILE A 11 -11.99 -8.70 46.26
N THR A 12 -13.20 -8.15 46.37
CA THR A 12 -13.91 -7.58 45.21
C THR A 12 -13.29 -6.28 44.70
N ILE A 13 -12.88 -5.37 45.60
CA ILE A 13 -12.18 -4.13 45.22
C ILE A 13 -10.85 -4.46 44.52
N SER A 14 -10.06 -5.37 45.10
CA SER A 14 -8.79 -5.77 44.49
C SER A 14 -8.97 -6.43 43.12
N ALA A 15 -9.94 -7.33 42.97
CA ALA A 15 -10.25 -7.95 41.69
C ALA A 15 -10.70 -6.93 40.63
N LEU A 16 -11.54 -5.96 41.00
CA LEU A 16 -12.00 -4.90 40.10
C LEU A 16 -10.85 -3.99 39.65
N THR A 17 -9.96 -3.60 40.57
CA THR A 17 -8.80 -2.74 40.26
C THR A 17 -7.81 -3.44 39.34
N ILE A 18 -7.52 -4.72 39.58
CA ILE A 18 -6.63 -5.50 38.70
C ILE A 18 -7.24 -5.60 37.30
N LYS A 19 -8.54 -5.96 37.21
CA LYS A 19 -9.23 -6.10 35.93
C LYS A 19 -9.30 -4.77 35.16
N SER A 20 -9.56 -3.67 35.85
CA SER A 20 -9.62 -2.34 35.22
C SER A 20 -8.23 -1.89 34.74
N ALA A 21 -7.17 -2.13 35.51
CA ALA A 21 -5.80 -1.81 35.15
C ALA A 21 -5.33 -2.58 33.90
N ILE A 22 -5.61 -3.88 33.81
CA ILE A 22 -5.28 -4.69 32.64
C ILE A 22 -6.03 -4.16 31.41
N ASN A 23 -7.33 -3.90 31.54
CA ASN A 23 -8.12 -3.39 30.42
C ASN A 23 -7.65 -2.00 29.96
N ALA A 24 -7.30 -1.12 30.90
CA ALA A 24 -6.78 0.22 30.61
C ALA A 24 -5.43 0.16 29.90
N THR A 25 -4.50 -0.69 30.36
CA THR A 25 -3.18 -0.84 29.73
C THR A 25 -3.26 -1.41 28.32
N ILE A 26 -4.14 -2.40 28.08
CA ILE A 26 -4.38 -2.94 26.74
C ILE A 26 -4.96 -1.88 25.80
N ARG A 27 -5.91 -1.06 26.29
CA ARG A 27 -6.45 0.06 25.52
C ARG A 27 -5.38 1.11 25.22
N TYR A 28 -4.57 1.45 26.20
CA TYR A 28 -3.52 2.46 26.07
C TYR A 28 -2.51 2.10 24.97
N LYS A 29 -2.07 0.83 24.92
CA LYS A 29 -1.15 0.34 23.89
C LYS A 29 -1.70 0.39 22.45
N LYS A 30 -3.03 0.55 22.28
CA LYS A 30 -3.70 0.61 20.97
C LYS A 30 -4.14 2.02 20.58
N LEU A 31 -3.90 3.04 21.42
CA LEU A 31 -4.32 4.40 21.14
C LEU A 31 -3.49 5.00 19.99
N THR A 32 -4.18 5.62 19.05
CA THR A 32 -3.54 6.43 18.01
C THR A 32 -3.05 7.77 18.59
N PRO A 33 -2.03 8.41 17.99
CA PRO A 33 -1.56 9.73 18.42
C PRO A 33 -2.65 10.79 18.50
N PHE A 34 -3.63 10.74 17.59
CA PHE A 34 -4.79 11.62 17.60
C PHE A 34 -5.69 11.40 18.82
N GLN A 35 -5.92 10.13 19.18
CA GLN A 35 -6.71 9.80 20.37
C GLN A 35 -5.98 10.21 21.66
N ILE A 36 -4.66 10.01 21.75
CA ILE A 36 -3.85 10.47 22.90
C ILE A 36 -3.96 11.98 23.04
N ALA A 37 -3.85 12.72 21.94
CA ALA A 37 -4.00 14.17 21.95
C ALA A 37 -5.40 14.61 22.40
N SER A 38 -6.46 13.95 21.94
CA SER A 38 -7.83 14.23 22.38
C SER A 38 -8.03 14.02 23.88
N LEU A 39 -7.40 12.99 24.47
CA LEU A 39 -7.45 12.72 25.92
C LEU A 39 -6.71 13.77 26.75
N ASN A 40 -5.70 14.42 26.16
CA ASN A 40 -4.93 15.49 26.79
C ASN A 40 -5.45 16.90 26.44
N ASN A 41 -6.66 17.01 25.87
CA ASN A 41 -7.23 18.26 25.39
C ASN A 41 -6.32 19.02 24.39
N ILE A 42 -5.46 18.31 23.67
CA ILE A 42 -4.61 18.86 22.61
C ILE A 42 -5.43 18.87 21.32
N TYR A 43 -5.82 20.06 20.87
CA TYR A 43 -6.56 20.22 19.64
C TYR A 43 -5.64 20.08 18.42
N MET A 44 -5.67 18.91 17.77
CA MET A 44 -5.01 18.72 16.47
C MET A 44 -5.92 19.22 15.34
N LYS A 45 -5.53 20.30 14.67
CA LYS A 45 -6.19 20.73 13.42
C LYS A 45 -5.90 19.69 12.33
N ARG A 46 -6.83 18.75 12.13
CA ARG A 46 -6.75 17.79 11.03
C ARG A 46 -6.73 18.57 9.72
N LYS A 47 -5.60 18.60 9.03
CA LYS A 47 -5.54 19.12 7.66
C LYS A 47 -6.52 18.29 6.84
N LYS A 48 -7.63 18.88 6.39
CA LYS A 48 -8.44 18.26 5.34
C LYS A 48 -7.53 18.22 4.12
N LEU A 49 -7.13 17.02 3.71
CA LEU A 49 -6.43 16.87 2.44
C LEU A 49 -7.34 17.44 1.35
N THR A 50 -6.77 18.26 0.50
CA THR A 50 -7.42 18.69 -0.74
C THR A 50 -7.74 17.47 -1.60
N GLN A 51 -8.73 17.54 -2.48
CA GLN A 51 -9.09 16.43 -3.37
C GLN A 51 -7.88 15.91 -4.16
N ASN A 52 -6.96 16.81 -4.54
CA ASN A 52 -5.72 16.46 -5.23
C ASN A 52 -4.75 15.67 -4.32
N GLU A 53 -4.63 16.05 -3.03
CA GLU A 53 -3.80 15.30 -2.08
C GLU A 53 -4.40 13.92 -1.77
N GLN A 54 -5.73 13.79 -1.78
CA GLN A 54 -6.40 12.50 -1.61
C GLN A 54 -6.15 11.58 -2.82
N GLN A 55 -6.32 12.09 -4.04
CA GLN A 55 -6.02 11.34 -5.25
C GLN A 55 -4.55 10.90 -5.31
N LEU A 56 -3.62 11.79 -4.96
CA LEU A 56 -2.20 11.44 -4.88
C LEU A 56 -1.95 10.37 -3.82
N HIS A 57 -2.55 10.49 -2.64
CA HIS A 57 -2.45 9.47 -1.60
C HIS A 57 -2.93 8.11 -2.09
N ASP A 58 -4.04 8.06 -2.83
CA ASP A 58 -4.60 6.81 -3.35
C ASP A 58 -3.68 6.22 -4.45
N ILE A 59 -3.14 7.05 -5.34
CA ILE A 59 -2.15 6.63 -6.34
C ILE A 59 -0.91 6.04 -5.67
N PHE A 60 -0.38 6.67 -4.61
CA PHE A 60 0.78 6.15 -3.88
C PHE A 60 0.46 4.93 -3.02
N HIS A 61 -0.80 4.74 -2.63
CA HIS A 61 -1.24 3.53 -1.94
C HIS A 61 -1.20 2.32 -2.87
N ASP A 62 -1.68 2.49 -4.09
CA ASP A 62 -1.73 1.45 -5.12
C ASP A 62 -0.35 1.20 -5.75
N TYR A 63 0.45 2.25 -5.90
CA TYR A 63 1.82 2.19 -6.42
C TYR A 63 2.80 2.62 -5.34
N ARG A 64 3.12 1.67 -4.44
CA ARG A 64 4.04 1.88 -3.30
C ARG A 64 5.49 2.23 -3.69
N GLY A 65 5.79 2.26 -4.99
CA GLY A 65 7.07 2.61 -5.56
C GLY A 65 7.96 1.40 -5.83
N GLY A 66 9.00 1.63 -6.64
CA GLY A 66 9.92 0.59 -7.10
C GLY A 66 9.31 -0.39 -8.10
N PHE A 67 10.16 -1.28 -8.62
CA PHE A 67 9.72 -2.44 -9.41
C PHE A 67 9.70 -3.68 -8.53
N ASN A 68 8.90 -4.67 -8.91
CA ASN A 68 8.92 -5.95 -8.21
C ASN A 68 10.26 -6.65 -8.46
N ASN A 69 10.68 -7.46 -7.48
CA ASN A 69 11.89 -8.29 -7.59
C ASN A 69 11.86 -9.20 -8.82
N LYS A 70 10.66 -9.73 -9.15
CA LYS A 70 10.37 -10.46 -10.38
C LYS A 70 9.24 -9.75 -11.10
N MET A 71 9.50 -9.39 -12.36
CA MET A 71 8.53 -8.74 -13.23
C MET A 71 7.28 -9.63 -13.37
N THR A 72 6.11 -9.06 -13.04
CA THR A 72 4.81 -9.72 -13.23
C THR A 72 4.18 -9.29 -14.55
N GLU A 73 3.24 -10.08 -15.07
CA GLU A 73 2.51 -9.69 -16.29
C GLU A 73 1.73 -8.39 -16.10
N SER A 74 1.09 -8.21 -14.94
CA SER A 74 0.36 -6.97 -14.62
C SER A 74 1.28 -5.75 -14.62
N GLU A 75 2.48 -5.88 -14.05
CA GLU A 75 3.49 -4.83 -14.06
C GLU A 75 4.03 -4.57 -15.48
N ALA A 76 4.22 -5.63 -16.27
CA ALA A 76 4.66 -5.50 -17.66
C ALA A 76 3.63 -4.77 -18.54
N LEU A 77 2.34 -5.07 -18.37
CA LEU A 77 1.23 -4.34 -19.01
C LEU A 77 1.25 -2.86 -18.62
N LEU A 78 1.45 -2.58 -17.33
CA LEU A 78 1.54 -1.21 -16.81
C LEU A 78 2.72 -0.45 -17.41
N ILE A 79 3.91 -1.05 -17.45
CA ILE A 79 5.14 -0.44 -18.02
C ILE A 79 4.98 -0.11 -19.50
N LEU A 80 4.23 -0.92 -20.26
CA LEU A 80 4.01 -0.73 -21.70
C LEU A 80 2.72 0.07 -22.02
N GLU A 81 2.08 0.63 -20.99
CA GLU A 81 0.82 1.40 -21.07
C GLU A 81 -0.34 0.62 -21.72
N ILE A 82 -0.39 -0.70 -21.53
CA ILE A 82 -1.45 -1.56 -22.09
C ILE A 82 -2.55 -1.73 -21.03
N GLN A 83 -3.72 -1.14 -21.26
CA GLN A 83 -4.82 -1.14 -20.27
C GLN A 83 -6.20 -1.27 -20.93
N GLY A 84 -7.18 -1.80 -20.18
CA GLY A 84 -8.58 -1.84 -20.61
C GLY A 84 -8.80 -2.64 -21.91
N SER A 85 -9.41 -2.01 -22.90
CA SER A 85 -9.72 -2.63 -24.21
C SER A 85 -8.49 -3.08 -24.99
N ASP A 86 -7.32 -2.50 -24.70
CA ASP A 86 -6.06 -2.86 -25.34
C ASP A 86 -5.61 -4.29 -25.01
N ILE A 87 -5.98 -4.79 -23.83
CA ILE A 87 -5.64 -6.14 -23.37
C ILE A 87 -6.39 -7.18 -24.20
N ILE A 88 -7.65 -6.88 -24.56
CA ILE A 88 -8.51 -7.80 -25.33
C ILE A 88 -7.99 -7.97 -26.75
N ASN A 89 -7.43 -6.90 -27.33
CA ASN A 89 -6.94 -6.89 -28.71
C ASN A 89 -5.40 -7.05 -28.80
N LEU A 90 -4.79 -7.55 -27.74
CA LEU A 90 -3.34 -7.62 -27.63
C LEU A 90 -2.76 -8.60 -28.66
N ASN A 91 -1.92 -8.09 -29.56
CA ASN A 91 -1.23 -8.85 -30.60
C ASN A 91 0.27 -8.50 -30.65
N HIS A 92 1.07 -9.34 -31.32
CA HIS A 92 2.54 -9.18 -31.33
C HIS A 92 2.97 -7.84 -31.96
N ASP A 93 2.24 -7.36 -32.97
CA ASP A 93 2.52 -6.07 -33.62
C ASP A 93 2.29 -4.89 -32.68
N MET A 94 1.20 -4.93 -31.91
CA MET A 94 0.87 -3.95 -30.89
C MET A 94 1.92 -3.95 -29.79
N LEU A 95 2.31 -5.13 -29.30
CA LEU A 95 3.35 -5.25 -28.28
C LEU A 95 4.66 -4.63 -28.76
N LYS A 96 5.09 -4.96 -29.99
CA LYS A 96 6.29 -4.38 -30.62
C LYS A 96 6.18 -2.85 -30.78
N LYS A 97 5.01 -2.34 -31.16
CA LYS A 97 4.76 -0.90 -31.30
C LYS A 97 4.85 -0.17 -29.95
N ARG A 98 4.24 -0.73 -28.90
CA ARG A 98 4.26 -0.17 -27.54
C ARG A 98 5.68 -0.20 -26.96
N HIS A 99 6.37 -1.33 -27.08
CA HIS A 99 7.77 -1.47 -26.67
C HIS A 99 8.67 -0.45 -27.38
N ARG A 100 8.58 -0.33 -28.71
CA ARG A 100 9.36 0.66 -29.47
C ARG A 100 9.08 2.08 -29.00
N ARG A 101 7.81 2.44 -28.78
CA ARG A 101 7.44 3.76 -28.27
C ARG A 101 8.08 4.04 -26.91
N MET A 102 7.94 3.12 -25.96
CA MET A 102 8.49 3.28 -24.60
C MET A 102 10.02 3.33 -24.60
N MET A 103 10.67 2.49 -25.40
CA MET A 103 12.12 2.47 -25.53
C MET A 103 12.66 3.73 -26.20
N MET A 104 11.98 4.29 -27.21
CA MET A 104 12.42 5.53 -27.86
C MET A 104 12.44 6.73 -26.91
N ILE A 105 11.50 6.79 -25.96
CA ILE A 105 11.40 7.85 -24.96
C ILE A 105 12.44 7.65 -23.84
N ASN A 106 12.63 6.40 -23.42
CA ASN A 106 13.49 6.05 -22.28
C ASN A 106 14.90 5.58 -22.68
N HIS A 107 15.30 5.81 -23.93
CA HIS A 107 16.56 5.27 -24.45
C HIS A 107 17.77 5.85 -23.69
N PRO A 108 18.73 5.01 -23.24
CA PRO A 108 19.89 5.48 -22.49
C PRO A 108 20.71 6.55 -23.23
N ASP A 109 20.96 6.34 -24.53
CA ASP A 109 21.69 7.29 -25.38
C ASP A 109 20.96 8.63 -25.60
N LYS A 110 19.69 8.74 -25.20
CA LYS A 110 18.90 9.97 -25.24
C LYS A 110 18.71 10.59 -23.85
N GLY A 111 19.51 10.17 -22.87
CA GLY A 111 19.41 10.63 -21.48
C GLY A 111 18.40 9.84 -20.63
N GLY A 112 17.88 8.73 -21.14
CA GLY A 112 17.07 7.80 -20.37
C GLY A 112 17.89 6.99 -19.36
N SER A 113 17.21 6.38 -18.38
CA SER A 113 17.89 5.52 -17.40
C SER A 113 18.16 4.13 -18.00
N PRO A 114 19.41 3.61 -17.95
CA PRO A 114 19.71 2.23 -18.33
C PRO A 114 18.86 1.21 -17.59
N TYR A 115 18.54 1.49 -16.33
CA TYR A 115 17.69 0.62 -15.52
C TYR A 115 16.24 0.61 -16.02
N LEU A 116 15.67 1.77 -16.37
CA LEU A 116 14.32 1.83 -16.93
C LEU A 116 14.24 1.14 -18.31
N ALA A 117 15.24 1.35 -19.17
CA ALA A 117 15.33 0.65 -20.44
C ALA A 117 15.37 -0.87 -20.25
N LEU A 118 16.13 -1.36 -19.26
CA LEU A 118 16.15 -2.78 -18.89
C LEU A 118 14.78 -3.28 -18.42
N GLN A 119 14.06 -2.51 -17.61
CA GLN A 119 12.71 -2.87 -17.16
C GLN A 119 11.70 -2.92 -18.33
N ILE A 120 11.81 -2.01 -19.29
CA ILE A 120 10.98 -2.00 -20.51
C ILE A 120 11.25 -3.25 -21.37
N ASN A 121 12.52 -3.65 -21.50
CA ASN A 121 12.87 -4.90 -22.19
C ASN A 121 12.31 -6.13 -21.46
N ARG A 122 12.47 -6.19 -20.13
CA ARG A 122 11.89 -7.27 -19.31
C ARG A 122 10.37 -7.35 -19.45
N ALA A 123 9.68 -6.22 -19.48
CA ALA A 123 8.23 -6.19 -19.67
C ALA A 123 7.81 -6.83 -21.01
N LYS A 124 8.52 -6.52 -22.10
CA LYS A 124 8.29 -7.14 -23.41
C LYS A 124 8.48 -8.66 -23.33
N ASP A 125 9.60 -9.12 -22.77
CA ASP A 125 9.95 -10.54 -22.72
C ASP A 125 8.95 -11.34 -21.89
N VAL A 126 8.49 -10.78 -20.76
CA VAL A 126 7.47 -11.41 -19.90
C VAL A 126 6.15 -11.56 -20.64
N LEU A 127 5.70 -10.54 -21.37
CA LEU A 127 4.45 -10.64 -22.13
C LEU A 127 4.58 -11.63 -23.29
N GLU A 128 5.71 -11.64 -24.02
CA GLU A 128 5.93 -12.62 -25.11
C GLU A 128 5.90 -14.07 -24.63
N GLN A 129 6.39 -14.35 -23.42
CA GLN A 129 6.38 -15.68 -22.82
C GLN A 129 5.09 -15.99 -22.05
N GLY A 130 4.28 -14.96 -21.79
CA GLY A 130 3.05 -15.03 -21.02
C GLY A 130 1.95 -15.80 -21.73
N PHE A 131 0.93 -16.19 -20.97
CA PHE A 131 -0.17 -17.00 -21.50
C PHE A 131 -1.02 -16.26 -22.54
N MET A 132 -0.97 -14.92 -22.58
CA MET A 132 -1.75 -14.11 -23.52
C MET A 132 -1.37 -14.34 -24.99
N PHE A 133 -0.13 -14.79 -25.25
CA PHE A 133 0.36 -15.09 -26.60
C PHE A 133 0.62 -16.57 -26.84
N LYS A 134 0.60 -17.38 -25.78
CA LYS A 134 0.84 -18.81 -25.85
C LYS A 134 -0.46 -19.52 -26.25
N LYS A 135 -0.60 -19.77 -27.56
CA LYS A 135 -1.61 -20.71 -28.09
C LYS A 135 -1.15 -22.15 -27.93
#